data_AF-A0A7C3QBG9-F1
#
_entry.id   AF-A0A7C3QBG9-F1
#
_cell.length_a   1.000
_cell.length_b   1.000
_cell.length_c   1.000
_cell.angle_alpha   90.00
_cell.angle_beta   90.00
_cell.angle_gamma   90.00
#
_symmetry.space_group_name_H-M   'P 1'
#
loop_
_entity.id
_entity.type
_entity.pdbx_description
1 polymer ?
#
loop_
_entity_poly.entity_id
_entity_poly.type
_entity_poly.pdbx_seq_one_letter_code
_entity_poly.pdbx_strand_id
1 'polypeptide(L)'
;MRCLTNKEIRMLTNYFLENYNIDIKELIKDKTIIFDEKEKLYFLENIPIAFIYNEKIYPTLFLISKIEPDIPYVIVDLGAKEKILNGADVFKPGIIEMDKRMKKDFPVLIISSDRALLALGIALYNYEELLKMEKGKVIKNIHYYGDKIFRLKR
;
A
#
# COMPACT_ATOMS: atom_id res chain seq x y z
N MET A 1 -16.69 -15.21 4.81
CA MET A 1 -15.24 -15.43 5.04
C MET A 1 -14.94 -16.88 4.72
N ARG A 2 -13.85 -17.16 4.02
CA ARG A 2 -13.43 -18.51 3.66
C ARG A 2 -11.92 -18.67 3.79
N CYS A 3 -11.46 -19.84 4.20
CA CYS A 3 -10.04 -20.16 4.15
C CYS A 3 -9.59 -20.30 2.69
N LEU A 4 -8.39 -19.81 2.38
CA LEU A 4 -7.75 -20.04 1.09
C LEU A 4 -7.23 -21.48 1.03
N THR A 5 -7.36 -22.09 -0.13
CA THR A 5 -6.68 -23.36 -0.46
C THR A 5 -5.19 -23.13 -0.69
N ASN A 6 -4.37 -24.18 -0.61
CA ASN A 6 -2.94 -24.11 -0.93
C ASN A 6 -2.65 -23.55 -2.33
N LYS A 7 -3.53 -23.84 -3.31
CA LYS A 7 -3.43 -23.28 -4.66
C LYS A 7 -3.63 -21.76 -4.66
N GLU A 8 -4.63 -21.26 -3.95
CA GLU A 8 -4.91 -19.83 -3.85
C GLU A 8 -3.83 -19.07 -3.08
N ILE A 9 -3.30 -19.66 -2.00
CA ILE A 9 -2.16 -19.11 -1.26
C ILE A 9 -0.95 -18.96 -2.18
N ARG A 10 -0.65 -19.98 -2.98
CA ARG A 10 0.44 -19.94 -3.97
C ARG A 10 0.19 -18.84 -5.02
N MET A 11 -1.04 -18.70 -5.51
CA MET A 11 -1.40 -17.65 -6.47
C MET A 11 -1.23 -16.25 -5.87
N LEU A 12 -1.69 -16.03 -4.64
CA LEU A 12 -1.53 -14.75 -3.93
C LEU A 12 -0.05 -14.41 -3.73
N THR A 13 0.75 -15.39 -3.34
CA THR A 13 2.19 -15.22 -3.13
C THR A 13 2.91 -14.87 -4.42
N ASN A 14 2.62 -15.58 -5.51
CA ASN A 14 3.19 -15.28 -6.83
C ASN A 14 2.74 -13.89 -7.31
N TYR A 15 1.47 -13.54 -7.10
CA TYR A 15 0.95 -12.23 -7.46
C TYR A 15 1.74 -11.10 -6.77
N PHE A 16 2.03 -11.22 -5.47
CA PHE A 16 2.82 -10.25 -4.73
C PHE A 16 4.27 -10.16 -5.22
N LEU A 17 4.89 -11.31 -5.49
CA LEU A 17 6.27 -11.35 -5.98
C LEU A 17 6.39 -10.72 -7.38
N GLU A 18 5.49 -11.07 -8.29
CA GLU A 18 5.53 -10.61 -9.68
C GLU A 18 5.14 -9.13 -9.84
N ASN A 19 4.12 -8.67 -9.10
CA ASN A 19 3.58 -7.31 -9.27
C ASN A 19 4.26 -6.28 -8.38
N TYR A 20 4.82 -6.69 -7.24
CA TYR A 20 5.34 -5.75 -6.24
C TYR A 20 6.72 -6.12 -5.69
N ASN A 21 7.32 -7.22 -6.16
CA ASN A 21 8.57 -7.75 -5.63
C ASN A 21 8.50 -8.02 -4.11
N ILE A 22 7.33 -8.45 -3.64
CA ILE A 22 7.04 -8.75 -2.24
C ILE A 22 7.01 -10.28 -2.06
N ASP A 23 7.99 -10.83 -1.33
CA ASP A 23 7.96 -12.24 -0.92
C ASP A 23 7.32 -12.39 0.47
N ILE A 24 6.22 -13.14 0.54
CA ILE A 24 5.49 -13.43 1.78
C ILE A 24 5.58 -14.90 2.19
N LYS A 25 6.34 -15.75 1.49
CA LYS A 25 6.38 -17.20 1.73
C LYS A 25 6.73 -17.56 3.17
N GLU A 26 7.76 -16.94 3.71
CA GLU A 26 8.19 -17.21 5.08
C GLU A 26 7.17 -16.70 6.10
N LEU A 27 6.54 -15.55 5.84
CA LEU A 27 5.54 -14.97 6.73
C LEU A 27 4.30 -15.86 6.88
N ILE A 28 3.89 -16.54 5.81
CA ILE A 28 2.64 -17.33 5.76
C ILE A 28 2.86 -18.82 6.01
N LYS A 29 4.10 -19.26 6.23
CA LYS A 29 4.46 -20.66 6.43
C LYS A 29 3.69 -21.25 7.61
N ASP A 30 3.02 -22.38 7.39
CA ASP A 30 2.19 -23.09 8.36
C ASP A 30 1.01 -22.29 8.94
N LYS A 31 0.63 -21.18 8.28
CA LYS A 31 -0.45 -20.29 8.72
C LYS A 31 -1.66 -20.36 7.80
N THR A 32 -2.82 -20.04 8.36
CA THR A 32 -4.07 -19.94 7.61
C THR A 32 -4.30 -18.52 7.11
N ILE A 33 -4.63 -18.41 5.82
CA ILE A 33 -5.13 -17.17 5.22
C ILE A 33 -6.64 -17.28 5.05
N ILE A 34 -7.37 -16.24 5.44
CA ILE A 34 -8.82 -16.12 5.29
C ILE A 34 -9.12 -14.97 4.33
N PHE A 35 -9.97 -15.21 3.34
CA PHE A 35 -10.53 -14.16 2.49
C PHE A 35 -11.93 -13.77 2.99
N ASP A 36 -12.11 -12.48 3.24
CA ASP A 36 -13.41 -11.87 3.49
C ASP A 36 -13.92 -11.21 2.20
N GLU A 37 -14.87 -11.86 1.53
CA GLU A 37 -15.46 -11.37 0.28
C GLU A 37 -16.23 -10.06 0.44
N LYS A 38 -16.84 -9.83 1.61
CA LYS A 38 -17.65 -8.63 1.87
C LYS A 38 -16.76 -7.41 2.02
N GLU A 39 -15.69 -7.56 2.79
CA GLU A 39 -14.71 -6.48 3.03
C GLU A 39 -13.61 -6.45 1.96
N LYS A 40 -13.54 -7.48 1.10
CA LYS A 40 -12.51 -7.70 0.09
C LYS A 40 -11.09 -7.68 0.67
N LEU A 41 -10.89 -8.39 1.79
CA LEU A 41 -9.66 -8.43 2.57
C LEU A 41 -9.12 -9.84 2.73
N TYR A 42 -7.80 -9.97 2.73
CA TYR A 42 -7.08 -11.20 3.09
C TYR A 42 -6.47 -11.03 4.47
N PHE A 43 -6.72 -11.99 5.35
CA PHE A 43 -6.25 -12.01 6.73
C PHE A 43 -5.31 -13.17 6.95
N LEU A 44 -4.16 -12.90 7.57
CA LEU A 44 -3.26 -13.90 8.14
C LEU A 44 -3.42 -13.84 9.66
N GLU A 45 -3.99 -14.88 10.27
CA GLU A 45 -4.16 -14.94 11.74
C GLU A 45 -4.77 -13.65 12.33
N ASN A 46 -5.88 -13.17 11.77
CA ASN A 46 -6.59 -11.93 12.15
C ASN A 46 -5.93 -10.59 11.75
N ILE A 47 -4.72 -10.63 11.19
CA ILE A 47 -4.04 -9.43 10.67
C ILE A 47 -4.37 -9.29 9.18
N PRO A 48 -4.95 -8.16 8.73
CA PRO A 48 -5.19 -7.96 7.31
C PRO A 48 -3.84 -7.74 6.61
N ILE A 49 -3.51 -8.59 5.64
CA ILE A 49 -2.25 -8.57 4.89
C ILE A 49 -2.41 -8.03 3.48
N ALA A 50 -3.61 -8.12 2.91
CA ALA A 50 -3.90 -7.63 1.57
C ALA A 50 -5.36 -7.19 1.43
N PHE A 51 -5.62 -6.31 0.47
CA PHE A 51 -6.97 -5.81 0.15
C PHE A 51 -7.18 -5.69 -1.35
N ILE A 52 -8.42 -5.80 -1.82
CA ILE A 52 -8.76 -5.58 -3.23
C ILE A 52 -9.24 -4.14 -3.42
N TYR A 53 -8.58 -3.42 -4.31
CA TYR A 53 -8.96 -2.08 -4.75
C TYR A 53 -8.91 -2.02 -6.28
N ASN A 54 -10.00 -1.60 -6.92
CA ASN A 54 -10.13 -1.58 -8.39
C ASN A 54 -9.64 -2.88 -9.05
N GLU A 55 -10.14 -4.02 -8.57
CA GLU A 55 -9.85 -5.36 -9.11
C GLU A 55 -8.38 -5.84 -8.98
N LYS A 56 -7.51 -5.05 -8.34
CA LYS A 56 -6.12 -5.41 -8.03
C LYS A 56 -5.94 -5.67 -6.54
N ILE A 57 -4.98 -6.52 -6.20
CA ILE A 57 -4.68 -6.86 -4.80
C ILE A 57 -3.51 -6.01 -4.34
N TYR A 58 -3.67 -5.25 -3.26
CA TYR A 58 -2.60 -4.42 -2.71
C TYR A 58 -2.19 -4.91 -1.32
N PRO A 59 -0.91 -4.75 -0.93
CA PRO A 59 -0.46 -5.07 0.41
C PRO A 59 -1.03 -4.05 1.40
N THR A 60 -1.38 -4.49 2.61
CA THR A 60 -1.75 -3.56 3.68
C THR A 60 -0.53 -2.89 4.30
N LEU A 61 -0.74 -1.80 5.03
CA LEU A 61 0.32 -1.18 5.83
C LEU A 61 0.86 -2.14 6.90
N PHE A 62 0.05 -3.07 7.41
CA PHE A 62 0.52 -4.10 8.33
C PHE A 62 1.53 -5.05 7.67
N LEU A 63 1.25 -5.49 6.44
CA LEU A 63 2.19 -6.33 5.71
C LEU A 63 3.47 -5.56 5.40
N ILE A 64 3.34 -4.33 4.89
CA ILE A 64 4.46 -3.45 4.56
C ILE A 64 5.36 -3.22 5.78
N SER A 65 4.79 -2.87 6.93
CA SER A 65 5.54 -2.66 8.18
C SER A 65 6.16 -3.94 8.75
N LYS A 66 5.71 -5.12 8.33
CA LYS A 66 6.25 -6.40 8.80
C LYS A 66 7.45 -6.88 7.99
N ILE A 67 7.42 -6.66 6.68
CA ILE A 67 8.42 -7.21 5.74
C ILE A 67 9.32 -6.13 5.12
N GLU A 68 8.98 -4.85 5.29
CA GLU A 68 9.72 -3.70 4.78
C GLU A 68 10.12 -3.83 3.29
N PRO A 69 9.14 -4.00 2.40
CA PRO A 69 9.42 -4.28 1.00
C PRO A 69 9.96 -3.04 0.28
N ASP A 70 10.76 -3.28 -0.75
CA ASP A 70 11.34 -2.22 -1.59
C ASP A 70 10.31 -1.67 -2.60
N ILE A 71 9.38 -0.86 -2.10
CA ILE A 71 8.38 -0.13 -2.88
C ILE A 71 8.84 1.32 -3.06
N PRO A 72 8.67 1.93 -4.25
CA PRO A 72 8.92 3.36 -4.45
C PRO A 72 8.17 4.21 -3.42
N TYR A 73 8.72 5.37 -3.06
CA TYR A 73 8.13 6.22 -2.04
C TYR A 73 8.13 7.69 -2.42
N VAL A 74 7.36 8.47 -1.66
CA VAL A 74 7.50 9.92 -1.57
C VAL A 74 7.66 10.34 -0.11
N ILE A 75 8.41 11.41 0.11
CA ILE A 75 8.47 12.10 1.39
C ILE A 75 7.62 13.36 1.29
N VAL A 76 6.69 13.52 2.22
CA VAL A 76 5.82 14.70 2.33
C VAL A 76 6.19 15.54 3.54
N ASP A 77 5.84 16.83 3.48
CA ASP A 77 5.98 17.72 4.63
C ASP A 77 5.03 17.37 5.79
N LEU A 78 5.29 17.95 6.97
CA LEU A 78 4.46 17.72 8.15
C LEU A 78 3.05 18.31 8.03
N GLY A 79 2.84 19.34 7.21
CA GLY A 79 1.52 19.93 6.97
C GLY A 79 0.60 19.05 6.12
N ALA A 80 1.18 18.16 5.30
CA ALA A 80 0.47 17.14 4.55
C ALA A 80 0.12 15.91 5.41
N LYS A 81 0.93 15.61 6.44
CA LYS A 81 0.82 14.40 7.27
C LYS A 81 -0.59 14.17 7.82
N GLU A 82 -1.14 15.14 8.55
CA GLU A 82 -2.47 15.01 9.17
C GLU A 82 -3.58 14.83 8.13
N LYS A 83 -3.48 15.55 7.00
CA LYS A 83 -4.46 15.46 5.91
C LYS A 83 -4.47 14.06 5.29
N ILE A 84 -3.28 13.48 5.07
CA ILE A 84 -3.13 12.14 4.50
C ILE A 84 -3.65 11.07 5.45
N LEU A 85 -3.39 11.21 6.76
CA LEU A 85 -3.94 10.33 7.80
C LEU A 85 -5.47 10.48 7.98
N ASN A 86 -6.06 11.51 7.39
CA ASN A 86 -7.51 11.70 7.27
C ASN A 86 -8.04 11.31 5.86
N GLY A 87 -7.22 10.66 5.04
CA GLY A 87 -7.61 10.11 3.74
C GLY A 87 -7.47 11.06 2.55
N ALA A 88 -6.80 12.19 2.71
CA ALA A 88 -6.48 13.05 1.58
C ALA A 88 -5.55 12.35 0.58
N ASP A 89 -5.76 12.63 -0.70
CA ASP A 89 -4.81 12.34 -1.77
C ASP A 89 -3.56 13.24 -1.63
N VAL A 90 -2.42 12.84 -2.20
CA VAL A 90 -1.20 13.64 -2.15
C VAL A 90 -1.15 14.60 -3.33
N PHE A 91 -0.87 15.86 -3.03
CA PHE A 91 -0.69 16.92 -4.02
C PHE A 91 0.79 17.29 -4.15
N LYS A 92 1.21 17.66 -5.36
CA LYS A 92 2.59 17.95 -5.71
C LYS A 92 3.29 18.96 -4.77
N PRO A 93 2.66 20.06 -4.33
CA PRO A 93 3.34 21.03 -3.46
C PRO A 93 3.76 20.48 -2.09
N GLY A 94 3.09 19.44 -1.58
CA GLY A 94 3.41 18.85 -0.28
C GLY A 94 4.50 17.78 -0.32
N ILE A 95 5.09 17.52 -1.50
CA ILE A 95 6.14 16.50 -1.69
C ILE A 95 7.51 17.17 -1.60
N ILE A 96 8.36 16.66 -0.70
CA ILE A 96 9.74 17.08 -0.50
C ILE A 96 10.69 16.22 -1.33
N GLU A 97 10.45 14.91 -1.38
CA GLU A 97 11.31 13.94 -2.06
C GLU A 97 10.46 12.90 -2.79
N MET A 98 10.96 12.40 -3.91
CA MET A 98 10.32 11.34 -4.70
C MET A 98 11.35 10.32 -5.14
N ASP A 99 10.98 9.05 -5.08
CA ASP A 99 11.77 7.98 -5.65
C ASP A 99 11.73 8.02 -7.18
N LYS A 100 12.91 7.94 -7.82
CA LYS A 100 13.07 7.93 -9.28
C LYS A 100 12.37 6.74 -9.95
N ARG A 101 12.08 5.69 -9.18
CA ARG A 101 11.41 4.46 -9.63
C ARG A 101 9.90 4.61 -9.71
N MET A 102 9.32 5.75 -9.32
CA MET A 102 7.88 6.00 -9.41
C MET A 102 7.37 5.83 -10.84
N LYS A 103 6.37 4.96 -10.99
CA LYS A 103 5.66 4.69 -12.24
C LYS A 103 4.18 4.92 -12.07
N LYS A 104 3.56 5.46 -13.11
CA LYS A 104 2.10 5.64 -13.17
C LYS A 104 1.40 4.29 -12.95
N ASP A 105 0.28 4.34 -12.23
CA ASP A 105 -0.57 3.20 -11.86
C ASP A 105 0.11 2.13 -10.99
N PHE A 106 1.27 2.46 -10.40
CA PHE A 106 2.03 1.60 -9.50
C PHE A 106 1.92 2.07 -8.05
N PRO A 107 2.00 1.16 -7.05
CA PRO A 107 1.98 1.56 -5.65
C PRO A 107 3.16 2.43 -5.27
N VAL A 108 2.91 3.36 -4.35
CA VAL A 108 3.92 4.23 -3.75
C VAL A 108 3.66 4.36 -2.24
N LEU A 109 4.72 4.26 -1.45
CA LEU A 109 4.66 4.55 -0.02
C LEU A 109 4.65 6.06 0.20
N ILE A 110 3.79 6.52 1.10
CA ILE A 110 3.70 7.93 1.49
C ILE A 110 4.28 8.04 2.90
N ILE A 111 5.40 8.73 3.03
CA ILE A 111 6.18 8.84 4.25
C ILE A 111 6.29 10.33 4.62
N SER A 112 6.17 10.71 5.89
CA SER A 112 6.45 12.10 6.31
C SER A 112 7.94 12.37 6.49
N SER A 113 8.32 13.65 6.52
CA SER A 113 9.71 14.08 6.72
C SER A 113 10.34 13.61 8.05
N ASP A 114 9.53 13.28 9.05
CA ASP A 114 9.93 12.62 10.31
C ASP A 114 10.05 11.08 10.19
N ARG A 115 10.04 10.56 8.96
CA ARG A 115 10.19 9.14 8.58
C ARG A 115 9.05 8.22 9.02
N ALA A 116 7.89 8.75 9.40
CA ALA A 116 6.72 7.92 9.66
C ALA A 116 6.03 7.49 8.35
N LEU A 117 5.79 6.17 8.18
CA LEU A 117 4.93 5.66 7.12
C LEU A 117 3.48 6.10 7.39
N LEU A 118 2.81 6.68 6.40
CA LEU A 118 1.47 7.25 6.55
C LEU A 118 0.41 6.43 5.81
N ALA A 119 0.72 6.10 4.56
CA ALA A 119 -0.24 5.54 3.62
C ALA A 119 0.44 4.79 2.47
N LEU A 120 -0.36 3.95 1.82
CA LEU A 120 -0.10 3.39 0.50
C LEU A 120 -0.98 4.14 -0.50
N GLY A 121 -0.36 4.61 -1.58
CA GLY A 121 -1.04 5.27 -2.68
C GLY A 121 -0.75 4.65 -4.03
N ILE A 122 -1.41 5.16 -5.06
CA ILE A 122 -1.15 4.85 -6.46
C ILE A 122 -0.67 6.12 -7.15
N ALA A 123 0.52 6.07 -7.76
CA ALA A 123 1.05 7.21 -8.50
C ALA A 123 0.22 7.46 -9.76
N LEU A 124 -0.15 8.72 -10.01
CA LEU A 124 -0.96 9.11 -11.18
C LEU A 124 -0.11 9.45 -12.41
N TYR A 125 1.20 9.60 -12.19
CA TYR A 125 2.20 10.02 -13.17
C TYR A 125 3.53 9.31 -12.90
N ASN A 126 4.38 9.20 -13.92
CA ASN A 126 5.75 8.72 -13.75
C ASN A 126 6.66 9.82 -13.17
N TYR A 127 7.82 9.43 -12.65
CA TYR A 127 8.79 10.36 -12.05
C TYR A 127 9.11 11.58 -12.96
N GLU A 128 9.39 11.35 -14.24
CA GLU A 128 9.74 12.42 -15.20
C GLU A 128 8.61 13.42 -15.45
N GLU A 129 7.35 12.96 -15.38
CA GLU A 129 6.18 13.84 -15.47
C GLU A 129 6.04 14.65 -14.17
N LEU A 130 6.23 14.00 -13.02
CA LEU A 130 6.16 14.64 -11.71
C LEU A 130 7.22 15.72 -11.50
N LEU A 131 8.39 15.62 -12.13
CA LEU A 131 9.43 16.65 -12.08
C LEU A 131 8.98 17.96 -12.75
N LYS A 132 8.12 17.88 -13.77
CA LYS A 132 7.65 19.04 -14.54
C LYS A 132 6.39 19.67 -13.97
N MET A 133 5.80 19.05 -12.94
CA MET A 133 4.58 19.53 -12.30
C MET A 133 4.90 20.43 -11.10
N GLU A 134 4.22 21.56 -11.00
CA GLU A 134 4.28 22.43 -9.82
C GLU A 134 3.08 22.24 -8.87
N LYS A 135 1.93 21.78 -9.41
CA LYS A 135 0.68 21.67 -8.66
C LYS A 135 -0.17 20.49 -9.13
N GLY A 136 -1.21 20.20 -8.37
CA GLY A 136 -2.20 19.16 -8.67
C GLY A 136 -2.01 17.88 -7.87
N LYS A 137 -3.03 17.02 -7.90
CA LYS A 137 -3.01 15.70 -7.28
C LYS A 137 -2.07 14.79 -8.07
N VAL A 138 -1.17 14.10 -7.37
CA VAL A 138 -0.15 13.25 -7.98
C VAL A 138 -0.17 11.80 -7.50
N ILE A 139 -0.74 11.55 -6.32
CA ILE A 139 -0.91 10.20 -5.79
C ILE A 139 -2.31 10.06 -5.24
N LYS A 140 -3.01 9.00 -5.65
CA LYS A 140 -4.29 8.59 -5.06
C LYS A 140 -4.01 7.83 -3.77
N ASN A 141 -4.52 8.28 -2.63
CA ASN A 141 -4.43 7.55 -1.38
C ASN A 141 -5.44 6.40 -1.37
N ILE A 142 -4.98 5.17 -1.16
CA ILE A 142 -5.82 3.96 -1.20
C ILE A 142 -5.87 3.20 0.12
N HIS A 143 -4.89 3.40 1.00
CA HIS A 143 -4.89 2.82 2.34
C HIS A 143 -4.01 3.64 3.29
N TYR A 144 -4.54 4.07 4.43
CA TYR A 144 -3.82 4.91 5.40
C TYR A 144 -4.11 4.49 6.85
N TYR A 145 -3.21 4.85 7.76
CA TYR A 145 -3.42 4.63 9.19
C TYR A 145 -4.66 5.37 9.69
N GLY A 146 -5.67 4.63 10.13
CA GLY A 146 -6.95 5.18 10.58
C GLY A 146 -8.12 4.95 9.62
N ASP A 147 -7.89 4.41 8.42
CA ASP A 147 -8.96 4.07 7.50
C ASP A 147 -9.79 2.85 7.94
N LYS A 148 -10.76 2.46 7.10
CA LYS A 148 -11.61 1.30 7.36
C LYS A 148 -10.80 0.00 7.45
N ILE A 149 -9.84 -0.22 6.55
CA ILE A 149 -9.02 -1.44 6.50
C ILE A 149 -8.17 -1.55 7.76
N PHE A 150 -7.53 -0.46 8.18
CA PHE A 150 -6.73 -0.39 9.39
C PHE A 150 -7.54 -0.70 10.65
N ARG A 151 -8.77 -0.20 10.72
CA ARG A 151 -9.69 -0.44 11.85
C ARG A 151 -10.26 -1.86 11.90
N LEU A 152 -10.14 -2.63 10.82
CA LEU A 152 -10.59 -4.02 10.75
C LEU A 152 -9.55 -5.03 11.26
N LYS A 153 -8.43 -4.58 11.85
CA LYS A 153 -7.57 -5.47 12.64
C LYS A 153 -8.43 -6.12 13.74
N ARG A 154 -8.38 -7.45 13.82
CA ARG A 154 -9.15 -8.23 14.79
C ARG A 154 -8.24 -8.76 15.90
#